data_AF-A0A356W1Q2-F1
#
_entry.id   AF-A0A356W1Q2-F1
#
_cell.length_a   1.000
_cell.length_b   1.000
_cell.length_c   1.000
_cell.angle_alpha   90.00
_cell.angle_beta   90.00
_cell.angle_gamma   90.00
#
_symmetry.space_group_name_H-M   'P 1'
#
loop_
_entity.id
_entity.type
_entity.pdbx_description
1 polymer ?
#
loop_
_entity_poly.entity_id
_entity_poly.type
_entity_poly.pdbx_seq_one_letter_code
_entity_poly.pdbx_strand_id
1 'polypeptide(L)' 'FFISQQLWIERGNKSADSNKYETKLGYHFDWADLAVGYREEFAGDFDEHSVLLSIVFRR' A
#
# COMPACT_ATOMS: atom_id res chain seq x y z
N PHE A 1 -9.79 -15.47 0.57
CA PHE A 1 -9.53 -14.02 0.37
C PHE A 1 -8.86 -13.48 1.64
N PHE A 2 -8.14 -12.37 1.53
CA PHE A 2 -7.50 -11.70 2.66
C PHE A 2 -7.68 -10.19 2.54
N ILE A 3 -7.65 -9.50 3.68
CA ILE A 3 -7.58 -8.05 3.75
C ILE A 3 -6.29 -7.71 4.48
N SER A 4 -5.51 -6.76 3.96
CA SER A 4 -4.33 -6.23 4.65
C SER A 4 -4.42 -4.72 4.76
N GLN A 5 -4.01 -4.23 5.92
CA GLN A 5 -3.83 -2.82 6.20
C GLN A 5 -2.35 -2.59 6.48
N GLN A 6 -1.77 -1.58 5.84
CA GLN A 6 -0.38 -1.20 6.06
C GLN A 6 -0.25 0.29 6.29
N LEU A 7 0.58 0.64 7.28
CA LEU A 7 0.91 2.00 7.64
C LEU A 7 2.42 2.18 7.47
N TRP A 8 2.83 3.17 6.68
CA TRP A 8 4.21 3.64 6.65
C TRP A 8 4.27 5.04 7.24
N ILE A 9 5.20 5.20 8.19
CA ILE A 9 5.49 6.49 8.81
C ILE A 9 6.94 6.81 8.45
N GLU A 10 7.11 7.81 7.60
CA GLU A 10 8.40 8.33 7.17
C GLU A 10 8.67 9.63 7.92
N ARG A 11 9.84 9.74 8.55
CA ARG A 11 10.28 10.92 9.30
C ARG A 11 11.71 11.28 8.91
N GLY A 12 11.95 12.50 8.47
CA GLY A 12 13.23 12.95 7.90
C GLY A 12 13.47 14.45 7.99
N ASN A 13 14.65 14.93 7.59
CA ASN A 13 15.02 16.34 7.77
C ASN A 13 14.25 17.27 6.81
N LYS A 14 13.44 18.16 7.41
CA LYS A 14 12.81 19.39 6.92
C LYS A 14 11.70 19.36 5.85
N SER A 15 11.47 18.29 5.08
CA SER A 15 10.31 18.27 4.14
C SER A 15 9.83 16.88 3.69
N ALA A 16 10.35 15.80 4.27
CA ALA A 16 10.09 14.43 3.83
C ALA A 16 9.25 13.61 4.84
N ASP A 17 8.53 14.30 5.73
CA ASP A 17 7.62 13.63 6.65
C ASP A 17 6.38 13.21 5.88
N SER A 18 6.17 11.90 5.75
CA SER A 18 5.06 11.32 5.00
C SER A 18 4.38 10.23 5.81
N ASN A 19 3.05 10.20 5.76
CA ASN A 19 2.25 9.10 6.29
C ASN A 19 1.51 8.45 5.13
N LYS A 20 1.72 7.15 4.94
CA LYS A 20 1.02 6.38 3.90
C LYS A 20 0.11 5.35 4.55
N TYR A 21 -1.16 5.37 4.15
CA TYR A 21 -2.17 4.42 4.59
C TYR A 21 -2.57 3.58 3.39
N GLU A 22 -2.49 2.26 3.51
CA GLU A 22 -2.81 1.36 2.42
C GLU A 22 -3.75 0.25 2.88
N THR A 23 -4.88 0.13 2.19
CA THR A 23 -5.80 -1.01 2.31
C THR A 23 -5.69 -1.86 1.05
N LYS A 24 -5.55 -3.18 1.22
CA LYS A 24 -5.60 -4.16 0.13
C LYS A 24 -6.64 -5.24 0.40
N LEU A 25 -7.30 -5.66 -0.67
CA LEU A 25 -8.12 -6.86 -0.74
C LEU A 25 -7.44 -7.83 -1.72
N GLY A 26 -7.24 -9.06 -1.27
CA GLY A 26 -6.58 -10.07 -2.08
C GLY A 26 -7.19 -11.45 -2.01
N TYR A 27 -6.71 -12.30 -2.89
CA TYR A 27 -7.11 -13.69 -3.05
C TYR A 27 -5.88 -14.57 -3.25
N HIS A 28 -5.92 -15.74 -2.62
CA HIS A 28 -4.87 -16.76 -2.73
C HIS A 28 -5.30 -17.77 -3.80
N PHE A 29 -4.57 -17.82 -4.89
CA PHE A 29 -4.59 -18.93 -5.85
C PHE A 29 -3.49 -19.93 -5.49
N ASP A 30 -3.62 -21.17 -5.98
CA ASP A 30 -2.63 -22.21 -5.73
C ASP A 30 -1.22 -21.83 -6.24
N TRP A 31 -1.15 -20.99 -7.28
CA TRP A 31 0.10 -20.58 -7.94
C TRP A 31 0.51 -19.13 -7.66
N ALA A 32 -0.37 -18.29 -7.10
CA ALA A 32 -0.06 -16.89 -6.80
C ALA A 32 -1.03 -16.25 -5.82
N ASP A 33 -0.59 -15.15 -5.21
CA ASP A 33 -1.47 -14.22 -4.51
C ASP A 33 -1.69 -12.98 -5.37
N LEU A 34 -2.95 -12.62 -5.57
CA LEU A 34 -3.37 -11.40 -6.25
C LEU A 34 -4.00 -10.46 -5.24
N ALA A 35 -3.64 -9.19 -5.26
CA ALA A 35 -4.32 -8.18 -4.47
C ALA A 35 -4.44 -6.85 -5.21
N VAL A 36 -5.58 -6.19 -4.99
CA VAL A 36 -5.83 -4.80 -5.37
C VAL A 36 -5.89 -3.96 -4.11
N GLY A 37 -5.32 -2.77 -4.14
CA GLY A 37 -5.31 -1.87 -3.00
C GLY A 37 -5.51 -0.42 -3.36
N TYR A 38 -5.86 0.35 -2.35
CA TYR A 38 -5.92 1.80 -2.38
C TYR A 38 -4.95 2.34 -1.34
N ARG A 39 -4.18 3.35 -1.72
CA ARG A 39 -3.21 4.01 -0.85
C ARG A 39 -3.42 5.52 -0.89
N GLU A 40 -3.40 6.11 0.29
CA GLU A 40 -3.37 7.55 0.53
C GLU A 40 -2.02 7.92 1.14
N GLU A 41 -1.42 8.98 0.62
CA GLU A 41 -0.18 9.55 1.13
C GLU A 41 -0.39 11.01 1.53
N PHE A 42 -0.08 11.31 2.79
CA PHE A 42 -0.09 12.65 3.34
C PHE A 42 1.34 13.07 3.64
N ALA A 43 1.91 13.91 2.78
CA ALA A 43 3.28 14.39 2.87
C ALA A 43 3.35 15.92 2.76
N GLY A 44 3.17 16.62 3.88
CA GLY A 44 3.19 18.08 3.92
C GLY A 44 2.16 18.71 2.97
N ASP A 45 2.63 19.25 1.85
CA ASP A 45 1.81 19.92 0.81
C ASP A 45 1.23 18.94 -0.25
N PHE A 46 1.56 17.65 -0.18
CA PHE A 46 1.10 16.64 -1.14
C PHE A 46 0.08 15.69 -0.51
N ASP A 47 -1.10 15.63 -1.12
CA ASP A 47 -2.15 14.63 -0.89
C ASP A 47 -2.22 13.77 -2.16
N GLU A 48 -1.72 12.53 -2.09
CA GLU A 48 -1.66 11.62 -3.22
C GLU A 48 -2.53 10.39 -2.97
N HIS A 49 -3.33 10.03 -3.97
CA HIS A 49 -4.13 8.83 -4.00
C HIS A 49 -3.66 7.90 -5.11
N SER A 50 -3.44 6.62 -4.79
CA SER A 50 -3.02 5.61 -5.76
C SER A 50 -3.82 4.32 -5.64
N VAL A 51 -4.01 3.66 -6.78
CA VAL A 51 -4.55 2.30 -6.86
C VAL A 51 -3.39 1.35 -7.17
N LEU A 52 -3.29 0.28 -6.41
CA LEU A 52 -2.18 -0.67 -6.45
C LEU A 52 -2.68 -2.02 -6.93
N LEU A 53 -1.91 -2.68 -7.79
CA LEU A 53 -2.09 -4.07 -8.17
C LEU A 53 -0.81 -4.83 -7.81
N SER A 54 -0.94 -5.90 -7.04
CA SER A 54 0.19 -6.75 -6.63
C SER A 54 -0.07 -8.21 -6.97
N ILE A 55 0.93 -8.86 -7.55
CA ILE A 55 0.96 -10.29 -7.84
C ILE A 55 2.22 -10.87 -7.20
N VAL A 56 2.05 -11.93 -6.41
CA VAL A 56 3.14 -12.69 -5.81
C VAL A 56 3.06 -14.13 -6.30
N PHE A 57 4.00 -14.56 -7.12
CA PHE A 57 4.06 -15.94 -7.61
C PHE A 57 4.62 -16.88 -6.53
N ARG A 58 3.97 -18.03 -6.36
CA ARG A 58 4.40 -19.09 -5.44
C ARG A 58 5.32 -20.06 -6.19
N ARG A 59 6.39 -20.51 -5.53
CA ARG A 59 7.41 -21.39 -6.09
C ARG A 59 7.15 -22.85 -5.73
#